data_AF-A0A7L4ZJV1-F1
#
_entry.id   AF-A0A7L4ZJV1-F1
#
_cell.length_a   1.000
_cell.length_b   1.000
_cell.length_c   1.000
_cell.angle_alpha   90.00
_cell.angle_beta   90.00
_cell.angle_gamma   90.00
#
_symmetry.space_group_name_H-M   'P 1'
#
loop_
_entity.id
_entity.type
_entity.pdbx_description
1 polymer ?
#
loop_
_entity_poly.entity_id
_entity_poly.type
_entity_poly.pdbx_seq_one_letter_code
_entity_poly.pdbx_strand_id
1 'polypeptide(L)'
;MKTIIYILFGMFLTCGFAQQDETVSIHKLGNHDDQDYSKSYYYKDINNDLDKFVGTWKYDDGNKKLTLVFYKDVHATSGKDYSDEIYARFKYEENGTVIYNTLSDFSASSKLRITGSGFYPNSTTKMNLHYAEPTNIPYDRVGLKGLKYSPSLDIEYLPCVSLGCSPQLKWDLFFVRASASDPIPFKIPFDLTLTKQ
;
A
#
# COMPACT_ATOMS: atom_id res chain seq x y z
N MET A 1 -4.62 -56.38 -12.76
CA MET A 1 -4.48 -55.68 -11.46
C MET A 1 -3.05 -55.19 -11.20
N LYS A 2 -2.01 -56.04 -11.33
CA LYS A 2 -0.60 -55.64 -11.17
C LYS A 2 -0.19 -54.49 -12.10
N THR A 3 -0.60 -54.53 -13.37
CA THR A 3 -0.30 -53.48 -14.37
C THR A 3 -1.00 -52.15 -14.09
N ILE A 4 -2.21 -52.18 -13.49
CA ILE A 4 -2.96 -50.97 -13.12
C ILE A 4 -2.32 -50.29 -11.90
N ILE A 5 -1.74 -51.06 -10.98
CA ILE A 5 -0.99 -50.54 -9.83
C ILE A 5 0.28 -49.81 -10.28
N TYR A 6 1.01 -50.32 -11.29
CA TYR A 6 2.19 -49.64 -11.83
C TYR A 6 1.84 -48.34 -12.57
N ILE A 7 0.68 -48.26 -13.23
CA ILE A 7 0.20 -47.04 -13.90
C ILE A 7 -0.20 -45.98 -12.87
N LEU A 8 -0.87 -46.37 -11.78
CA LEU A 8 -1.21 -45.47 -10.66
C LEU A 8 0.04 -44.96 -9.91
N PHE A 9 1.09 -45.78 -9.79
CA PHE A 9 2.35 -45.39 -9.17
C PHE A 9 3.20 -44.46 -10.07
N GLY A 10 3.09 -44.61 -11.40
CA GLY A 10 3.77 -43.74 -12.38
C GLY A 10 3.14 -42.36 -12.54
N MET A 11 1.82 -42.23 -12.32
CA MET A 11 1.11 -40.95 -12.45
C MET A 11 1.37 -39.98 -11.27
N PHE A 12 1.90 -40.48 -10.15
CA PHE A 12 2.25 -39.68 -8.98
C PHE A 12 3.62 -38.96 -9.08
N LEU A 13 4.44 -39.30 -10.09
CA LEU A 13 5.78 -38.74 -10.30
C LEU A 13 5.83 -37.52 -11.23
N THR A 14 4.73 -37.13 -11.88
CA THR A 14 4.71 -35.99 -12.81
C THR A 14 4.15 -34.70 -12.22
N CYS A 15 3.79 -34.66 -10.93
CA CYS A 15 3.39 -33.45 -10.25
C CYS A 15 4.61 -32.83 -9.55
N GLY A 16 5.32 -31.89 -10.19
CA GLY A 16 6.33 -31.16 -9.42
C GLY A 16 7.34 -30.30 -10.15
N PHE A 17 6.91 -29.43 -11.06
CA PHE A 17 7.65 -28.17 -11.30
C PHE A 17 6.66 -27.03 -11.55
N ALA A 18 5.73 -26.82 -10.62
CA ALA A 18 5.29 -25.45 -10.42
C ALA A 18 6.46 -24.75 -9.71
N GLN A 19 7.04 -23.72 -10.33
CA GLN A 19 8.04 -22.89 -9.68
C GLN A 19 7.35 -22.25 -8.46
N GLN A 20 7.62 -22.77 -7.26
CA GLN A 20 7.01 -22.26 -6.04
C GLN A 20 7.68 -20.93 -5.68
N ASP A 21 6.88 -19.90 -5.43
CA ASP A 21 7.37 -18.59 -5.03
C ASP A 21 8.19 -18.70 -3.73
N GLU A 22 9.36 -18.06 -3.71
CA GLU A 22 10.17 -17.99 -2.51
C GLU A 22 9.53 -16.99 -1.54
N THR A 23 8.99 -17.49 -0.43
CA THR A 23 8.37 -16.63 0.59
C THR A 23 9.46 -15.94 1.42
N VAL A 24 9.43 -14.62 1.44
CA VAL A 24 10.36 -13.76 2.18
C VAL A 24 9.59 -12.74 3.01
N SER A 25 10.22 -12.18 4.05
CA SER A 25 9.61 -11.11 4.85
C SER A 25 9.35 -9.87 4.00
N ILE A 26 8.20 -9.22 4.20
CA ILE A 26 7.82 -7.94 3.57
C ILE A 26 8.88 -6.84 3.77
N HIS A 27 9.64 -6.88 4.86
CA HIS A 27 10.73 -5.93 5.15
C HIS A 27 11.95 -6.07 4.21
N LYS A 28 12.00 -7.11 3.38
CA LYS A 28 13.01 -7.27 2.32
C LYS A 28 12.57 -6.67 0.98
N LEU A 29 11.35 -6.13 0.87
CA LEU A 29 10.86 -5.55 -0.37
C LEU A 29 11.74 -4.38 -0.83
N GLY A 30 12.16 -4.39 -2.09
CA GLY A 30 13.07 -3.38 -2.66
C GLY A 30 14.54 -3.54 -2.27
N ASN A 31 14.90 -4.54 -1.46
CA ASN A 31 16.29 -4.92 -1.27
C ASN A 31 16.74 -5.79 -2.46
N HIS A 32 17.60 -5.23 -3.30
CA HIS A 32 18.07 -5.86 -4.53
C HIS A 32 19.36 -6.69 -4.35
N ASP A 33 20.05 -6.57 -3.21
CA ASP A 33 21.37 -7.18 -3.04
C ASP A 33 21.31 -8.72 -2.97
N ASP A 34 20.17 -9.26 -2.54
CA ASP A 34 19.95 -10.71 -2.38
C ASP A 34 18.95 -11.31 -3.40
N GLN A 35 18.50 -10.54 -4.40
CA GLN A 35 17.40 -10.96 -5.29
C GLN A 35 17.90 -11.77 -6.50
N ASP A 36 17.48 -13.03 -6.60
CA ASP A 36 17.67 -13.86 -7.79
C ASP A 36 16.56 -13.56 -8.80
N TYR A 37 16.91 -12.83 -9.87
CA TYR A 37 15.95 -12.44 -10.90
C TYR A 37 15.36 -13.62 -11.70
N SER A 38 15.88 -14.84 -11.56
CA SER A 38 15.27 -16.05 -12.15
C SER A 38 14.11 -16.61 -11.34
N LYS A 39 13.93 -16.17 -10.09
CA LYS A 39 12.86 -16.59 -9.18
C LYS A 39 11.71 -15.59 -9.11
N SER A 40 10.56 -16.07 -8.66
CA SER A 40 9.45 -15.26 -8.15
C SER A 40 9.49 -15.25 -6.62
N TYR A 41 9.21 -14.11 -6.04
CA TYR A 41 9.18 -13.90 -4.60
C TYR A 41 7.78 -13.55 -4.11
N TYR A 42 7.45 -14.04 -2.92
CA TYR A 42 6.30 -13.58 -2.16
C TYR A 42 6.75 -12.85 -0.90
N TYR A 43 6.65 -11.53 -0.92
CA TYR A 43 6.94 -10.63 0.20
C TYR A 43 5.77 -10.60 1.19
N LYS A 44 5.82 -11.51 2.15
CA LYS A 44 4.74 -11.77 3.10
C LYS A 44 4.87 -10.95 4.37
N ASP A 45 3.76 -10.44 4.88
CA ASP A 45 3.67 -9.80 6.19
C ASP A 45 3.64 -10.85 7.31
N ILE A 46 4.79 -11.47 7.56
CA ILE A 46 4.94 -12.59 8.51
C ILE A 46 4.58 -12.18 9.95
N ASN A 47 4.88 -10.94 10.33
CA ASN A 47 4.73 -10.44 11.70
C ASN A 47 3.44 -9.64 11.92
N ASN A 48 2.54 -9.59 10.94
CA ASN A 48 1.32 -8.78 10.98
C ASN A 48 1.61 -7.28 11.21
N ASP A 49 2.72 -6.80 10.67
CA ASP A 49 3.14 -5.41 10.80
C ASP A 49 2.19 -4.44 10.08
N LEU A 50 1.41 -4.91 9.09
CA LEU A 50 0.42 -4.08 8.40
C LEU A 50 -0.83 -3.82 9.26
N ASP A 51 -1.13 -4.68 10.23
CA ASP A 51 -2.41 -4.66 10.95
C ASP A 51 -2.61 -3.37 11.77
N LYS A 52 -1.51 -2.74 12.21
CA LYS A 52 -1.58 -1.44 12.92
C LYS A 52 -2.18 -0.32 12.08
N PHE A 53 -2.05 -0.39 10.75
CA PHE A 53 -2.62 0.59 9.82
C PHE A 53 -4.06 0.29 9.45
N VAL A 54 -4.46 -0.98 9.39
CA VAL A 54 -5.80 -1.42 8.98
C VAL A 54 -6.90 -0.82 9.86
N GLY A 55 -8.00 -0.41 9.25
CA GLY A 55 -9.16 0.19 9.94
C GLY A 55 -9.42 1.63 9.53
N THR A 56 -10.28 2.31 10.29
CA THR A 56 -10.76 3.66 9.96
C THR A 56 -9.94 4.73 10.69
N TRP A 57 -9.60 5.77 9.95
CA TRP A 57 -8.89 6.95 10.42
C TRP A 57 -9.67 8.20 10.02
N LYS A 58 -9.73 9.19 10.90
CA LYS A 58 -10.39 10.47 10.61
C LYS A 58 -9.51 11.67 10.91
N TYR A 59 -9.62 12.66 10.05
CA TYR A 59 -9.18 14.03 10.28
C TYR A 59 -10.38 14.97 10.13
N ASP A 60 -10.48 15.97 11.00
CA ASP A 60 -11.50 17.01 10.98
C ASP A 60 -10.92 18.26 11.65
N ASP A 61 -10.77 19.36 10.90
CA ASP A 61 -10.38 20.67 11.45
C ASP A 61 -11.56 21.66 11.53
N GLY A 62 -12.78 21.18 11.31
CA GLY A 62 -14.02 21.97 11.19
C GLY A 62 -14.38 22.34 9.76
N ASN A 63 -13.38 22.58 8.88
CA ASN A 63 -13.60 22.94 7.48
C ASN A 63 -13.31 21.78 6.54
N LYS A 64 -12.25 21.02 6.80
CA LYS A 64 -11.77 19.90 5.99
C LYS A 64 -11.93 18.62 6.77
N LYS A 65 -12.50 17.61 6.14
CA LYS A 65 -12.72 16.29 6.74
C LYS A 65 -12.20 15.20 5.82
N LEU A 66 -11.42 14.29 6.38
CA LEU A 66 -10.96 13.09 5.69
C LEU A 66 -11.38 11.87 6.51
N THR A 67 -12.18 10.99 5.91
CA THR A 67 -12.38 9.63 6.42
C THR A 67 -11.59 8.68 5.52
N LEU A 68 -10.68 7.92 6.10
CA LEU A 68 -9.79 7.00 5.41
C LEU A 68 -9.96 5.61 6.00
N VAL A 69 -10.12 4.58 5.17
CA VAL A 69 -10.24 3.18 5.61
C VAL A 69 -9.16 2.36 4.93
N PHE A 70 -8.21 1.86 5.71
CA PHE A 70 -7.21 0.92 5.24
C PHE A 70 -7.70 -0.52 5.35
N TYR A 71 -7.38 -1.29 4.32
CA TYR A 71 -7.63 -2.72 4.20
C TYR A 71 -6.31 -3.42 3.89
N LYS A 72 -6.23 -4.71 4.23
CA LYS A 72 -5.13 -5.59 3.81
C LYS A 72 -5.49 -6.26 2.48
N ASP A 73 -4.56 -6.27 1.53
CA ASP A 73 -4.62 -7.13 0.35
C ASP A 73 -3.50 -8.17 0.46
N VAL A 74 -3.88 -9.44 0.44
CA VAL A 74 -2.94 -10.54 0.64
C VAL A 74 -2.55 -11.06 -0.73
N HIS A 75 -1.25 -11.28 -0.94
CA HIS A 75 -0.74 -11.87 -2.18
C HIS A 75 -1.06 -11.01 -3.44
N ALA A 76 -0.96 -9.69 -3.32
CA ALA A 76 -1.13 -8.77 -4.44
C ALA A 76 0.00 -8.94 -5.46
N THR A 77 -0.36 -9.01 -6.75
CA THR A 77 0.59 -9.26 -7.84
C THR A 77 1.34 -8.00 -8.26
N SER A 78 2.66 -8.10 -8.37
CA SER A 78 3.56 -7.07 -8.89
C SER A 78 4.53 -7.66 -9.92
N GLY A 79 4.12 -7.63 -11.19
CA GLY A 79 4.88 -8.27 -12.27
C GLY A 79 4.93 -9.79 -12.07
N LYS A 80 6.13 -10.32 -11.82
CA LYS A 80 6.34 -11.75 -11.53
C LYS A 80 6.29 -12.08 -10.05
N ASP A 81 6.38 -11.08 -9.17
CA ASP A 81 6.45 -11.24 -7.72
C ASP A 81 5.08 -10.94 -7.08
N TYR A 82 4.95 -11.24 -5.79
CA TYR A 82 3.75 -10.98 -4.99
C TYR A 82 4.11 -10.31 -3.68
N SER A 83 3.20 -9.53 -3.10
CA SER A 83 3.36 -8.98 -1.76
C SER A 83 2.05 -8.90 -1.00
N ASP A 84 2.10 -9.04 0.32
CA ASP A 84 1.05 -8.49 1.17
C ASP A 84 1.16 -6.95 1.15
N GLU A 85 0.05 -6.25 1.01
CA GLU A 85 0.02 -4.78 0.98
C GLU A 85 -1.19 -4.23 1.73
N ILE A 86 -1.19 -2.92 1.98
CA ILE A 86 -2.40 -2.20 2.39
C ILE A 86 -2.88 -1.32 1.25
N TYR A 87 -4.19 -1.17 1.15
CA TYR A 87 -4.82 -0.18 0.28
C TYR A 87 -5.89 0.61 1.04
N ALA A 88 -6.20 1.81 0.55
CA ALA A 88 -7.15 2.69 1.21
C ALA A 88 -8.32 3.08 0.31
N ARG A 89 -9.49 3.24 0.96
CA ARG A 89 -10.62 4.02 0.43
C ARG A 89 -10.80 5.25 1.28
N PHE A 90 -11.32 6.32 0.70
CA PHE A 90 -11.44 7.58 1.40
C PHE A 90 -12.63 8.41 0.96
N LYS A 91 -13.06 9.27 1.86
CA LYS A 91 -13.99 10.37 1.59
C LYS A 91 -13.33 11.66 2.07
N TYR A 92 -13.25 12.64 1.18
CA TYR A 92 -12.73 13.96 1.48
C TYR A 92 -13.82 15.01 1.28
N GLU A 93 -13.98 15.88 2.28
CA GLU A 93 -14.92 16.99 2.30
C GLU A 93 -14.21 18.30 2.61
N GLU A 94 -14.63 19.38 1.96
CA GLU A 94 -14.16 20.73 2.24
C GLU A 94 -15.37 21.67 2.31
N ASN A 95 -15.49 22.41 3.40
CA ASN A 95 -16.60 23.32 3.71
C ASN A 95 -17.98 22.66 3.55
N GLY A 96 -18.10 21.41 4.01
CA GLY A 96 -19.35 20.61 3.93
C GLY A 96 -19.66 20.05 2.53
N THR A 97 -18.84 20.33 1.53
CA THR A 97 -19.00 19.76 0.17
C THR A 97 -18.13 18.53 0.01
N VAL A 98 -18.70 17.43 -0.48
CA VAL A 98 -17.96 16.21 -0.81
C VAL A 98 -17.14 16.46 -2.07
N ILE A 99 -15.81 16.41 -1.94
CA ILE A 99 -14.87 16.56 -3.06
C ILE A 99 -14.56 15.20 -3.68
N TYR A 100 -14.28 14.19 -2.83
CA TYR A 100 -14.03 12.81 -3.26
C TYR A 100 -14.78 11.84 -2.36
N ASN A 101 -15.27 10.74 -2.94
CA ASN A 101 -15.83 9.64 -2.19
C ASN A 101 -15.58 8.31 -2.92
N THR A 102 -14.66 7.51 -2.38
CA THR A 102 -14.34 6.16 -2.88
C THR A 102 -14.75 5.08 -1.89
N LEU A 103 -15.41 5.41 -0.78
CA LEU A 103 -15.76 4.45 0.29
C LEU A 103 -16.65 3.30 -0.21
N SER A 104 -17.50 3.55 -1.22
CA SER A 104 -18.37 2.55 -1.84
C SER A 104 -17.86 2.06 -3.20
N ASP A 105 -16.67 2.45 -3.63
CA ASP A 105 -16.06 1.98 -4.89
C ASP A 105 -15.21 0.73 -4.64
N PHE A 106 -15.77 -0.42 -5.01
CA PHE A 106 -15.12 -1.72 -4.86
C PHE A 106 -14.38 -2.18 -6.12
N SER A 107 -14.22 -1.30 -7.13
CA SER A 107 -13.44 -1.62 -8.32
C SER A 107 -11.96 -1.86 -7.99
N ALA A 108 -11.30 -2.69 -8.81
CA ALA A 108 -9.86 -2.90 -8.72
C ALA A 108 -9.08 -1.58 -8.86
N SER A 109 -9.53 -0.69 -9.77
CA SER A 109 -8.94 0.63 -9.96
C SER A 109 -8.99 1.53 -8.73
N SER A 110 -10.03 1.41 -7.90
CA SER A 110 -10.12 2.22 -6.68
C SER A 110 -9.06 1.83 -5.66
N LYS A 111 -8.71 0.54 -5.57
CA LYS A 111 -7.65 0.08 -4.66
C LYS A 111 -6.29 0.68 -5.01
N LEU A 112 -6.04 0.86 -6.30
CA LEU A 112 -4.76 1.37 -6.83
C LEU A 112 -4.54 2.87 -6.56
N ARG A 113 -5.49 3.59 -5.92
CA ARG A 113 -5.34 5.02 -5.63
C ARG A 113 -4.38 5.28 -4.48
N ILE A 114 -4.53 4.51 -3.40
CA ILE A 114 -3.64 4.56 -2.24
C ILE A 114 -3.36 3.11 -1.89
N THR A 115 -2.18 2.63 -2.25
CA THR A 115 -1.77 1.24 -1.98
C THR A 115 -0.26 1.13 -1.82
N GLY A 116 0.19 0.13 -1.07
CA GLY A 116 1.60 -0.23 -1.03
C GLY A 116 1.99 -1.12 0.14
N SER A 117 3.20 -1.64 0.02
CA SER A 117 3.83 -2.59 0.95
C SER A 117 5.23 -2.12 1.40
N GLY A 118 5.66 -0.92 0.96
CA GLY A 118 7.01 -0.41 1.21
C GLY A 118 7.20 0.14 2.61
N PHE A 119 7.72 -0.66 3.53
CA PHE A 119 8.23 -0.16 4.81
C PHE A 119 9.52 0.64 4.62
N TYR A 120 9.71 1.67 5.43
CA TYR A 120 11.01 2.35 5.50
C TYR A 120 12.07 1.43 6.11
N PRO A 121 13.35 1.54 5.70
CA PRO A 121 14.43 0.77 6.29
C PRO A 121 14.46 0.91 7.82
N ASN A 122 14.54 -0.23 8.52
CA ASN A 122 14.56 -0.30 9.98
C ASN A 122 13.31 0.28 10.68
N SER A 123 12.17 0.38 9.99
CA SER A 123 10.91 0.84 10.58
C SER A 123 9.76 -0.13 10.33
N THR A 124 8.97 -0.39 11.36
CA THR A 124 7.69 -1.11 11.24
C THR A 124 6.49 -0.18 11.38
N THR A 125 6.71 1.12 11.58
CA THR A 125 5.66 2.12 11.78
C THR A 125 5.58 3.14 10.65
N LYS A 126 6.58 3.18 9.77
CA LYS A 126 6.64 4.08 8.62
C LYS A 126 6.52 3.30 7.33
N MET A 127 5.60 3.72 6.47
CA MET A 127 5.43 3.15 5.14
C MET A 127 5.38 4.24 4.09
N ASN A 128 5.85 3.91 2.90
CA ASN A 128 5.56 4.67 1.70
C ASN A 128 4.52 3.94 0.84
N LEU A 129 3.47 4.66 0.46
CA LEU A 129 2.41 4.20 -0.42
C LEU A 129 2.42 4.95 -1.74
N HIS A 130 1.94 4.28 -2.78
CA HIS A 130 1.43 4.96 -3.97
C HIS A 130 0.28 5.90 -3.58
N TYR A 131 0.17 7.03 -4.25
CA TYR A 131 -0.87 8.01 -3.99
C TYR A 131 -1.42 8.60 -5.30
N ALA A 132 -2.74 8.65 -5.44
CA ALA A 132 -3.40 9.28 -6.56
C ALA A 132 -4.82 9.75 -6.19
N GLU A 133 -5.06 11.04 -6.33
CA GLU A 133 -6.41 11.60 -6.26
C GLU A 133 -7.18 11.46 -7.59
N PRO A 134 -8.53 11.51 -7.58
CA PRO A 134 -9.35 11.63 -8.79
C PRO A 134 -9.25 13.04 -9.41
N THR A 135 -8.04 13.47 -9.79
CA THR A 135 -7.79 14.78 -10.39
C THR A 135 -7.58 14.68 -11.91
N ASN A 136 -8.01 15.71 -12.63
CA ASN A 136 -7.77 15.86 -14.08
C ASN A 136 -6.53 16.73 -14.36
N ILE A 137 -5.85 17.24 -13.33
CA ILE A 137 -4.63 18.01 -13.49
C ILE A 137 -3.50 17.00 -13.76
N PRO A 138 -2.89 17.02 -14.97
CA PRO A 138 -1.77 16.15 -15.27
C PRO A 138 -0.62 16.49 -14.32
N TYR A 139 -0.03 15.47 -13.70
CA TYR A 139 1.23 15.60 -12.99
C TYR A 139 2.15 14.53 -13.54
N ASP A 140 3.41 14.90 -13.78
CA ASP A 140 4.37 13.92 -14.24
C ASP A 140 4.71 12.99 -13.08
N ARG A 141 4.54 11.68 -13.30
CA ARG A 141 5.11 10.67 -12.44
C ARG A 141 6.61 10.63 -12.67
N VAL A 142 7.32 11.58 -12.07
CA VAL A 142 8.76 11.62 -12.20
C VAL A 142 9.38 10.68 -11.17
N GLY A 143 9.99 9.60 -11.66
CA GLY A 143 11.06 8.92 -10.94
C GLY A 143 12.37 9.62 -11.27
N LEU A 144 12.74 10.66 -10.53
CA LEU A 144 14.08 11.23 -10.67
C LEU A 144 15.07 10.25 -10.04
N LYS A 145 16.18 9.95 -10.74
CA LYS A 145 17.22 9.06 -10.23
C LYS A 145 17.73 9.57 -8.88
N GLY A 146 17.46 8.83 -7.81
CA GLY A 146 17.80 9.20 -6.43
C GLY A 146 16.68 9.91 -5.64
N LEU A 147 15.48 10.08 -6.21
CA LEU A 147 14.29 10.55 -5.51
C LEU A 147 13.18 9.49 -5.55
N LYS A 148 12.33 9.53 -4.52
CA LYS A 148 11.11 8.74 -4.37
C LYS A 148 10.15 8.97 -5.55
N TYR A 149 9.39 7.95 -5.96
CA TYR A 149 8.33 8.13 -6.97
C TYR A 149 7.37 9.24 -6.53
N SER A 150 7.11 10.20 -7.42
CA SER A 150 6.17 11.28 -7.20
C SER A 150 4.86 11.03 -7.95
N PRO A 151 3.68 11.31 -7.36
CA PRO A 151 3.44 11.56 -5.96
C PRO A 151 3.43 10.27 -5.17
N SER A 152 3.66 10.39 -3.86
CA SER A 152 3.66 9.25 -2.95
C SER A 152 3.37 9.72 -1.55
N LEU A 153 2.68 8.87 -0.79
CA LEU A 153 2.22 9.18 0.55
C LEU A 153 3.10 8.48 1.58
N ASP A 154 3.70 9.25 2.47
CA ASP A 154 4.34 8.70 3.65
C ASP A 154 3.34 8.67 4.80
N ILE A 155 3.24 7.51 5.44
CA ILE A 155 2.43 7.35 6.64
C ILE A 155 3.28 6.89 7.81
N GLU A 156 2.99 7.42 8.98
CA GLU A 156 3.58 6.97 10.24
C GLU A 156 2.50 6.65 11.27
N TYR A 157 2.49 5.40 11.72
CA TYR A 157 1.67 4.98 12.86
C TYR A 157 2.30 5.46 14.16
N LEU A 158 1.55 6.27 14.91
CA LEU A 158 1.92 6.75 16.23
C LEU A 158 1.06 6.03 17.28
N PRO A 159 1.64 5.16 18.12
CA PRO A 159 0.89 4.47 19.15
C PRO A 159 0.35 5.46 20.19
N CYS A 160 -0.84 5.16 20.71
CA CYS A 160 -1.36 5.80 21.89
C CYS A 160 -0.75 5.13 23.14
N VAL A 161 -0.12 5.92 24.00
CA VAL A 161 0.55 5.43 25.24
C VAL A 161 -0.14 5.90 26.53
N SER A 162 -1.14 6.78 26.43
CA SER A 162 -1.92 7.25 27.57
C SER A 162 -3.33 6.65 27.55
N LEU A 163 -3.89 6.46 28.74
CA LEU A 163 -5.25 5.94 28.87
C LEU A 163 -6.25 6.92 28.22
N GLY A 164 -7.08 6.41 27.31
CA GLY A 164 -8.14 7.19 26.67
C GLY A 164 -7.74 7.99 25.42
N CYS A 165 -6.48 7.93 24.97
CA CYS A 165 -6.15 8.42 23.62
C CYS A 165 -6.48 7.38 22.54
N SER A 166 -6.43 7.82 21.29
CA SER A 166 -6.49 6.94 20.11
C SER A 166 -5.16 7.06 19.36
N PRO A 167 -4.65 5.97 18.76
CA PRO A 167 -3.48 6.04 17.89
C PRO A 167 -3.65 7.11 16.81
N GLN A 168 -2.55 7.70 16.39
CA GLN A 168 -2.52 8.69 15.32
C GLN A 168 -1.83 8.14 14.08
N LEU A 169 -2.20 8.68 12.93
CA LEU A 169 -1.55 8.44 11.66
C LEU A 169 -1.06 9.78 11.13
N LYS A 170 0.26 9.96 11.06
CA LYS A 170 0.81 11.04 10.25
C LYS A 170 0.66 10.68 8.79
N TRP A 171 0.25 11.65 8.00
CA TRP A 171 0.03 11.58 6.57
C TRP A 171 0.84 12.72 5.98
N ASP A 172 1.82 12.39 5.14
CA ASP A 172 2.73 13.35 4.52
C ASP A 172 2.85 13.08 3.01
N LEU A 173 2.25 13.95 2.20
CA LEU A 173 2.23 13.83 0.75
C LEU A 173 3.51 14.42 0.15
N PHE A 174 4.33 13.55 -0.42
CA PHE A 174 5.46 13.95 -1.25
C PHE A 174 5.04 14.06 -2.71
N PHE A 175 5.42 15.18 -3.36
CA PHE A 175 5.40 15.32 -4.81
C PHE A 175 6.46 16.31 -5.29
N VAL A 176 6.91 16.11 -6.52
CA VAL A 176 7.86 16.99 -7.21
C VAL A 176 7.11 17.85 -8.20
N ARG A 177 7.46 19.13 -8.28
CA ARG A 177 7.04 20.03 -9.36
C ARG A 177 8.19 20.24 -10.32
N ALA A 178 7.89 20.34 -11.62
CA ALA A 178 8.90 20.70 -12.61
C ALA A 178 9.25 22.18 -12.51
N SER A 179 8.27 23.02 -12.18
CA SER A 179 8.40 24.45 -11.90
C SER A 179 7.64 24.85 -10.63
N ALA A 180 8.12 25.87 -9.93
CA ALA A 180 7.41 26.47 -8.79
C ALA A 180 6.03 27.03 -9.20
N SER A 181 5.83 27.38 -10.47
CA SER A 181 4.56 27.87 -11.02
C SER A 181 3.54 26.78 -11.32
N ASP A 182 3.92 25.49 -11.28
CA ASP A 182 3.02 24.41 -11.62
C ASP A 182 1.86 24.33 -10.62
N PRO A 183 0.61 24.12 -11.10
CA PRO A 183 -0.55 24.02 -10.25
C PRO A 183 -0.40 22.81 -9.31
N ILE A 184 -0.91 22.97 -8.08
CA ILE A 184 -1.06 21.86 -7.15
C ILE A 184 -2.21 20.98 -7.64
N PRO A 185 -1.98 19.70 -7.99
CA PRO A 185 -3.02 18.84 -8.53
C PRO A 185 -3.93 18.24 -7.45
N PHE A 186 -3.55 18.36 -6.17
CA PHE A 186 -4.17 17.70 -5.02
C PHE A 186 -5.10 18.63 -4.24
N LYS A 187 -6.22 18.08 -3.79
CA LYS A 187 -7.21 18.74 -2.93
C LYS A 187 -7.09 18.29 -1.48
N ILE A 188 -6.70 17.06 -1.21
CA ILE A 188 -6.44 16.61 0.16
C ILE A 188 -5.17 17.33 0.64
N PRO A 189 -5.15 17.90 1.85
CA PRO A 189 -3.95 18.55 2.39
C PRO A 189 -2.75 17.60 2.47
N PHE A 190 -1.55 18.17 2.39
CA PHE A 190 -0.32 17.38 2.28
C PHE A 190 0.11 16.80 3.62
N ASP A 191 0.00 17.58 4.69
CA ASP A 191 0.34 17.18 6.06
C ASP A 191 -0.94 17.11 6.89
N LEU A 192 -1.26 15.90 7.34
CA LEU A 192 -2.42 15.63 8.19
C LEU A 192 -2.01 14.74 9.36
N THR A 193 -2.71 14.91 10.48
CA THR A 193 -2.68 13.94 11.59
C THR A 193 -4.08 13.39 11.75
N LEU A 194 -4.29 12.13 11.35
CA LEU A 194 -5.55 11.44 11.49
C LEU A 194 -5.57 10.67 12.82
N THR A 195 -6.77 10.45 13.35
CA THR A 195 -7.02 9.71 14.58
C THR A 195 -7.75 8.40 14.26
N LYS A 196 -7.26 7.29 14.79
CA LYS A 196 -7.92 5.98 14.70
C LYS A 196 -9.34 6.07 15.28
N GLN A 197 -10.30 5.40 14.66
CA GLN A 197 -11.70 5.35 15.13
C GLN A 197 -12.02 4.04 15.83
#